data_AF-A0A5C7Z217-F1
#
_entry.id   AF-A0A5C7Z217-F1
#
_cell.length_a   1.000
_cell.length_b   1.000
_cell.length_c   1.000
_cell.angle_alpha   90.00
_cell.angle_beta   90.00
_cell.angle_gamma   90.00
#
_symmetry.space_group_name_H-M   'P 1'
#
loop_
_entity.id
_entity.type
_entity.pdbx_description
1 polymer ?
#
loop_
_entity_poly.entity_id
_entity_poly.type
_entity_poly.pdbx_seq_one_letter_code
_entity_poly.pdbx_strand_id
1 'polypeptide(L)'
;MNENMILCEKLTIENLLSIVSLIFIAIGGFFVYWQWHKSLKTKRAEFINQILEKLRFDQNLPKTMYIVDYNQNWYGNSFHGNELEVSIDKLFSYVDYICYLKSTGNISTTEFKIFQYEINRICVSISSKRYLWNLYHFSKKNMTTCSFQYLIDYGINYRIFPNDFKKNESLYSKTLNW
;
A
#
# COMPACT_ATOMS: atom_id res chain seq x y z
N MET A 1 -18.83 64.60 -24.15
CA MET A 1 -17.64 64.54 -23.26
C MET A 1 -18.11 63.90 -21.95
N ASN A 2 -18.67 62.69 -21.91
CA ASN A 2 -18.44 61.37 -22.55
C ASN A 2 -17.60 60.44 -21.66
N GLU A 3 -18.34 59.48 -21.09
CA GLU A 3 -17.96 58.16 -20.56
C GLU A 3 -17.10 58.12 -19.29
N ASN A 4 -16.16 59.04 -19.08
CA ASN A 4 -15.28 58.99 -17.90
C ASN A 4 -15.94 59.47 -16.59
N MET A 5 -17.02 60.25 -16.67
CA MET A 5 -17.68 60.84 -15.50
C MET A 5 -18.76 59.94 -14.87
N ILE A 6 -19.27 58.94 -15.61
CA ILE A 6 -20.30 58.00 -15.12
C ILE A 6 -19.66 56.76 -14.46
N LEU A 7 -18.42 56.44 -14.82
CA LEU A 7 -17.65 55.37 -14.18
C LEU A 7 -17.22 55.71 -12.74
N CYS A 8 -17.14 57.00 -12.40
CA CYS A 8 -16.63 57.46 -11.10
C CYS A 8 -17.70 57.60 -10.00
N GLU A 9 -19.00 57.58 -10.34
CA GLU A 9 -20.09 57.86 -9.39
C GLU A 9 -20.74 56.58 -8.79
N LYS A 10 -20.27 55.38 -9.15
CA LYS A 10 -20.90 54.09 -8.77
C LYS A 10 -20.05 53.15 -7.89
N LEU A 11 -19.02 53.67 -7.25
CA LEU A 11 -18.31 52.99 -6.16
C LEU A 11 -18.88 53.45 -4.82
N THR A 12 -20.06 52.95 -4.46
CA THR A 12 -20.59 53.09 -3.10
C THR A 12 -19.64 52.39 -2.12
N ILE A 13 -19.49 52.92 -0.90
CA ILE A 13 -18.65 52.32 0.16
C ILE A 13 -18.99 50.82 0.37
N GLU A 14 -20.25 50.46 0.17
CA GLU A 14 -20.75 49.08 0.21
C GLU A 14 -20.14 48.17 -0.88
N ASN A 15 -19.94 48.68 -2.09
CA ASN A 15 -19.29 47.94 -3.18
C ASN A 15 -17.81 47.70 -2.87
N LEU A 16 -17.13 48.69 -2.28
CA LEU A 16 -15.73 48.55 -1.85
C LEU A 16 -15.60 47.50 -0.75
N LEU A 17 -16.46 47.55 0.27
CA LEU A 17 -16.49 46.56 1.36
C LEU A 17 -16.78 45.14 0.84
N SER A 18 -17.67 45.02 -0.14
CA SER A 18 -18.00 43.74 -0.77
C SER A 18 -16.81 43.17 -1.55
N ILE A 19 -16.12 44.00 -2.33
CA ILE A 19 -14.90 43.59 -3.07
C ILE A 19 -13.81 43.14 -2.10
N VAL A 20 -13.56 43.91 -1.04
CA VAL A 20 -12.57 43.57 0.00
C VAL A 20 -12.93 42.24 0.68
N SER A 21 -14.21 42.04 1.02
CA SER A 21 -14.68 40.79 1.63
C SER A 21 -14.49 39.60 0.68
N LEU A 22 -14.76 39.77 -0.61
CA LEU A 22 -14.58 38.74 -1.63
C LEU A 22 -13.11 38.35 -1.81
N ILE A 23 -12.20 39.34 -1.73
CA ILE A 23 -10.76 39.10 -1.72
C ILE A 23 -10.36 38.29 -0.48
N PHE A 24 -10.86 38.64 0.71
CA PHE A 24 -10.57 37.88 1.93
C PHE A 24 -11.08 36.44 1.86
N ILE A 25 -12.28 36.20 1.29
CA ILE A 25 -12.81 34.85 1.08
C ILE A 25 -11.90 34.06 0.12
N ALA A 26 -11.46 34.67 -0.98
CA ALA A 26 -10.57 34.02 -1.94
C ALA A 26 -9.21 33.66 -1.31
N ILE A 27 -8.62 34.57 -0.55
CA ILE A 27 -7.38 34.34 0.19
C ILE A 27 -7.57 33.24 1.23
N GLY A 28 -8.64 33.29 2.01
CA GLY A 28 -8.97 32.26 3.00
C GLY A 28 -9.13 30.88 2.37
N GLY A 29 -9.85 30.78 1.25
CA GLY A 29 -9.99 29.55 0.47
C GLY A 29 -8.65 29.00 -0.02
N PHE A 30 -7.77 29.88 -0.51
CA PHE A 30 -6.42 29.50 -0.92
C PHE A 30 -5.59 28.96 0.25
N PHE A 31 -5.62 29.61 1.42
CA PHE A 31 -4.93 29.14 2.62
C PHE A 31 -5.45 27.78 3.09
N VAL A 32 -6.78 27.59 3.12
CA VAL A 32 -7.39 26.30 3.49
C VAL A 32 -6.95 25.20 2.54
N TYR A 33 -6.97 25.46 1.23
CA TYR A 33 -6.50 24.51 0.23
C TYR A 33 -5.01 24.15 0.42
N TRP A 34 -4.17 25.15 0.63
CA TRP A 34 -2.74 24.94 0.86
C TRP A 34 -2.47 24.16 2.15
N GLN A 35 -3.16 24.49 3.24
CA GLN A 35 -3.06 23.81 4.52
C GLN A 35 -3.54 22.36 4.42
N TRP A 36 -4.62 22.11 3.67
CA TRP A 36 -5.13 20.76 3.41
C TRP A 36 -4.06 19.89 2.73
N HIS A 37 -3.44 20.39 1.65
CA HIS A 37 -2.36 19.68 0.96
C HIS A 37 -1.17 19.38 1.86
N LYS A 38 -0.75 20.35 2.67
CA LYS A 38 0.31 20.15 3.66
C LYS A 38 -0.07 19.09 4.70
N SER A 39 -1.31 19.13 5.20
CA SER A 39 -1.84 18.14 6.16
C SER A 39 -1.84 16.73 5.57
N LEU A 40 -2.28 16.57 4.32
CA LEU A 40 -2.25 15.26 3.64
C LEU A 40 -0.84 14.70 3.55
N LYS A 41 0.16 15.55 3.22
CA LYS A 41 1.56 15.13 3.15
C LYS A 41 2.07 14.65 4.51
N THR A 42 1.79 15.37 5.59
CA THR A 42 2.20 15.01 6.94
C THR A 42 1.55 13.70 7.40
N LYS A 43 0.22 13.58 7.25
CA LYS A 43 -0.53 12.37 7.61
C LYS A 43 0.00 11.13 6.87
N ARG A 44 0.35 11.27 5.59
CA ARG A 44 0.93 10.18 4.81
C ARG A 44 2.32 9.79 5.34
N ALA A 45 3.18 10.76 5.66
CA ALA A 45 4.49 10.47 6.24
C ALA A 45 4.38 9.76 7.60
N GLU A 46 3.47 10.20 8.47
CA GLU A 46 3.18 9.55 9.76
C GLU A 46 2.69 8.10 9.57
N PHE A 47 1.77 7.89 8.62
CA PHE A 47 1.25 6.56 8.31
C PHE A 47 2.36 5.62 7.79
N ILE A 48 3.21 6.09 6.87
CA ILE A 48 4.37 5.31 6.38
C ILE A 48 5.32 4.99 7.54
N ASN A 49 5.59 5.95 8.43
CA ASN A 49 6.44 5.72 9.60
C ASN A 49 5.86 4.63 10.53
N GLN A 50 4.56 4.65 10.78
CA GLN A 50 3.90 3.61 11.61
C GLN A 50 4.03 2.21 10.99
N ILE A 51 3.91 2.09 9.66
CA ILE A 51 4.13 0.81 8.96
C ILE A 51 5.59 0.38 9.10
N LEU A 52 6.52 1.32 8.87
CA LEU A 52 7.95 1.07 8.95
C LEU A 52 8.37 0.61 10.34
N GLU A 53 7.85 1.27 11.38
CA GLU A 53 8.15 0.94 12.77
C GLU A 53 7.69 -0.47 13.11
N LYS A 54 6.48 -0.84 12.70
CA LYS A 54 5.99 -2.21 12.87
C LYS A 54 6.89 -3.20 12.13
N LEU A 55 7.15 -2.97 10.84
CA LEU A 55 7.89 -3.92 10.02
C LEU A 55 9.36 -4.12 10.46
N ARG A 56 10.02 -3.06 10.91
CA ARG A 56 11.47 -3.08 11.21
C ARG A 56 11.81 -3.19 12.69
N PHE A 57 10.97 -2.70 13.59
CA PHE A 57 11.29 -2.63 15.02
C PHE A 57 10.43 -3.57 15.89
N ASP A 58 9.33 -4.15 15.39
CA ASP A 58 8.70 -5.31 16.07
C ASP A 58 9.64 -6.51 15.92
N GLN A 59 10.33 -6.90 17.00
CA GLN A 59 11.38 -7.94 16.97
C GLN A 59 10.96 -9.25 16.28
N ASN A 60 9.67 -9.57 16.24
CA ASN A 60 9.17 -10.78 15.60
C ASN A 60 9.27 -10.70 14.06
N LEU A 61 8.97 -9.55 13.44
CA LEU A 61 8.92 -9.45 11.99
C LEU A 61 10.31 -9.55 11.33
N PRO A 62 11.38 -8.89 11.81
CA PRO A 62 12.72 -9.12 11.32
C PRO A 62 13.18 -10.57 11.51
N LYS A 63 12.86 -11.22 12.63
CA LYS A 63 13.21 -12.64 12.85
C LYS A 63 12.54 -13.53 11.80
N THR A 64 11.24 -13.34 11.55
CA THR A 64 10.53 -14.05 10.47
C THR A 64 11.17 -13.77 9.11
N MET A 65 11.55 -12.51 8.85
CA MET A 65 12.21 -12.12 7.60
C MET A 65 13.55 -12.84 7.41
N TYR A 66 14.33 -13.03 8.49
CA TYR A 66 15.55 -13.85 8.45
C TYR A 66 15.24 -15.31 8.07
N ILE A 67 14.16 -15.89 8.58
CA ILE A 67 13.75 -17.26 8.21
C ILE A 67 13.39 -17.31 6.72
N VAL A 68 12.62 -16.33 6.22
CA VAL A 68 12.23 -16.24 4.80
C VAL A 68 13.44 -16.23 3.88
N ASP A 69 14.49 -15.52 4.28
CA ASP A 69 15.72 -15.34 3.50
C ASP A 69 16.65 -16.56 3.52
N TYR A 70 16.94 -17.08 4.71
CA TYR A 70 18.01 -18.04 4.90
C TYR A 70 17.52 -19.49 4.95
N ASN A 71 16.24 -19.73 5.24
CA ASN A 71 15.66 -21.06 5.23
C ASN A 71 14.86 -21.27 3.94
N GLN A 72 15.45 -21.91 2.94
CA GLN A 72 14.72 -22.14 1.68
C GLN A 72 13.58 -23.15 1.78
N ASN A 73 13.50 -23.94 2.85
CA ASN A 73 12.55 -25.05 3.01
C ASN A 73 11.66 -24.91 4.25
N TRP A 74 11.38 -23.69 4.69
CA TRP A 74 10.49 -23.46 5.84
C TRP A 74 9.03 -23.88 5.56
N TYR A 75 8.62 -23.94 4.29
CA TYR A 75 7.28 -24.40 3.90
C TYR A 75 7.29 -25.88 3.49
N GLY A 76 6.62 -26.71 4.30
CA GLY A 76 6.48 -28.16 4.08
C GLY A 76 5.33 -28.76 4.90
N ASN A 77 5.24 -30.09 4.98
CA ASN A 77 4.09 -30.78 5.58
C ASN A 77 3.85 -30.44 7.06
N SER A 78 4.90 -30.10 7.81
CA SER A 78 4.82 -29.72 9.22
C SER A 78 4.64 -28.22 9.44
N PHE A 79 4.44 -27.44 8.36
CA PHE A 79 4.27 -25.99 8.46
C PHE A 79 2.94 -25.62 9.13
N HIS A 80 1.88 -26.35 8.79
CA HIS A 80 0.53 -26.02 9.27
C HIS A 80 0.36 -26.33 10.76
N GLY A 81 -0.24 -25.41 11.50
CA GLY A 81 -0.55 -25.51 12.93
C GLY A 81 0.62 -25.18 13.86
N ASN A 82 1.71 -24.59 13.36
CA ASN A 82 2.87 -24.23 14.17
C ASN A 82 3.03 -22.70 14.34
N GLU A 83 3.91 -22.28 15.26
CA GLU A 83 4.17 -20.85 15.52
C GLU A 83 4.82 -20.12 14.33
N LEU A 84 5.50 -20.87 13.46
CA LEU A 84 6.13 -20.32 12.27
C LEU A 84 5.08 -19.90 11.22
N GLU A 85 4.00 -20.66 11.05
CA GLU A 85 2.86 -20.28 10.21
C GLU A 85 2.27 -18.95 10.66
N VAL A 86 1.97 -18.81 11.96
CA VAL A 86 1.47 -17.55 12.54
C VAL A 86 2.42 -16.38 12.26
N SER A 87 3.73 -16.62 12.41
CA SER A 87 4.76 -15.60 12.20
C SER A 87 4.88 -15.18 10.73
N ILE A 88 4.81 -16.14 9.80
CA ILE A 88 4.84 -15.92 8.35
C ILE A 88 3.56 -15.21 7.91
N ASP A 89 2.39 -15.66 8.36
CA ASP A 89 1.10 -15.04 8.05
C ASP A 89 1.04 -13.60 8.51
N LYS A 90 1.54 -13.31 9.72
CA LYS A 90 1.64 -11.94 10.22
C LYS A 90 2.51 -11.08 9.31
N LEU A 91 3.70 -11.55 8.95
CA LEU A 91 4.61 -10.82 8.05
C LEU A 91 3.97 -10.60 6.68
N PHE A 92 3.38 -11.64 6.09
CA PHE A 92 2.79 -11.59 4.75
C PHE A 92 1.54 -10.70 4.74
N SER A 93 0.76 -10.66 5.82
CA SER A 93 -0.38 -9.74 5.96
C SER A 93 0.05 -8.28 5.93
N TYR A 94 1.13 -7.92 6.64
CA TYR A 94 1.66 -6.55 6.57
C TYR A 94 2.16 -6.19 5.18
N VAL A 95 2.87 -7.11 4.53
CA VAL A 95 3.46 -6.89 3.21
C VAL A 95 2.40 -6.85 2.11
N ASP A 96 1.39 -7.73 2.17
CA ASP A 96 0.23 -7.68 1.29
C ASP A 96 -0.52 -6.35 1.43
N TYR A 97 -0.72 -5.86 2.66
CA TYR A 97 -1.35 -4.56 2.87
C TYR A 97 -0.54 -3.39 2.27
N ILE A 98 0.79 -3.44 2.33
CA ILE A 98 1.64 -2.44 1.64
C ILE A 98 1.46 -2.53 0.11
N CYS A 99 1.38 -3.75 -0.44
CA CYS A 99 1.08 -3.97 -1.86
C CYS A 99 -0.33 -3.45 -2.23
N TYR A 100 -1.33 -3.66 -1.38
CA TYR A 100 -2.68 -3.13 -1.53
C TYR A 100 -2.64 -1.60 -1.63
N LEU A 101 -2.04 -0.92 -0.65
CA LEU A 101 -1.92 0.54 -0.63
C LEU A 101 -1.24 1.09 -1.89
N LYS A 102 -0.28 0.35 -2.43
CA LYS A 102 0.38 0.71 -3.70
C LYS A 102 -0.57 0.55 -4.88
N SER A 103 -1.31 -0.56 -4.93
CA SER A 103 -2.24 -0.87 -6.03
C SER A 103 -3.41 0.12 -6.11
N THR A 104 -3.87 0.63 -4.96
CA THR A 104 -4.98 1.59 -4.85
C THR A 104 -4.52 3.05 -4.92
N GLY A 105 -3.22 3.31 -5.05
CA GLY A 105 -2.67 4.67 -5.15
C GLY A 105 -2.65 5.46 -3.84
N ASN A 106 -2.89 4.80 -2.69
CA ASN A 106 -2.79 5.46 -1.37
C ASN A 106 -1.36 5.86 -1.03
N ILE A 107 -0.37 5.14 -1.57
CA ILE A 107 1.06 5.47 -1.43
C ILE A 107 1.71 5.64 -2.81
N SER A 108 2.60 6.62 -2.90
CA SER A 108 3.34 6.91 -4.13
C SER A 108 4.39 5.83 -4.43
N THR A 109 4.91 5.81 -5.66
CA THR A 109 6.06 4.95 -5.99
C THR A 109 7.29 5.27 -5.15
N THR A 110 7.49 6.54 -4.78
CA THR A 110 8.62 6.96 -3.94
C THR A 110 8.53 6.38 -2.53
N GLU A 111 7.35 6.42 -1.91
CA GLU A 111 7.12 5.84 -0.58
C GLU A 111 7.20 4.32 -0.62
N PHE A 112 6.65 3.70 -1.67
CA PHE A 112 6.70 2.25 -1.83
C PHE A 112 8.14 1.70 -1.93
N LYS A 113 9.09 2.46 -2.50
CA LYS A 113 10.51 2.05 -2.57
C LYS A 113 11.12 1.74 -1.21
N ILE A 114 10.60 2.31 -0.12
CA ILE A 114 11.09 2.06 1.25
C ILE A 114 10.92 0.58 1.63
N PHE A 115 9.86 -0.07 1.13
CA PHE A 115 9.49 -1.45 1.45
C PHE A 115 9.83 -2.44 0.34
N GLN A 116 10.15 -1.93 -0.85
CA GLN A 116 10.29 -2.74 -2.05
C GLN A 116 11.35 -3.84 -1.91
N TYR A 117 12.42 -3.56 -1.18
CA TYR A 117 13.48 -4.53 -0.91
C TYR A 117 12.97 -5.73 -0.10
N GLU A 118 12.26 -5.47 0.99
CA GLU A 118 11.67 -6.51 1.84
C GLU A 118 10.60 -7.32 1.09
N ILE A 119 9.75 -6.65 0.31
CA ILE A 119 8.74 -7.33 -0.52
C ILE A 119 9.43 -8.26 -1.55
N ASN A 120 10.49 -7.78 -2.22
CA ASN A 120 11.23 -8.58 -3.19
C ASN A 120 11.85 -9.83 -2.56
N ARG A 121 12.46 -9.71 -1.38
CA ARG A 121 13.04 -10.85 -0.66
C ARG A 121 12.00 -11.93 -0.36
N ILE A 122 10.82 -11.53 0.11
CA ILE A 122 9.69 -12.44 0.29
C ILE A 122 9.33 -13.13 -1.03
N CYS A 123 9.17 -12.37 -2.12
CA CYS A 123 8.80 -12.93 -3.41
C CYS A 123 9.90 -13.80 -4.04
N VAL A 124 11.18 -13.59 -3.74
CA VAL A 124 12.27 -14.41 -4.29
C VAL A 124 12.33 -15.79 -3.64
N SER A 125 12.01 -15.89 -2.35
CA SER A 125 12.07 -17.14 -1.59
C SER A 125 11.16 -18.24 -2.17
N ILE A 126 11.73 -19.42 -2.39
CA ILE A 126 11.02 -20.56 -2.98
C ILE A 126 9.88 -21.07 -2.07
N SER A 127 10.11 -21.10 -0.76
CA SER A 127 9.07 -21.47 0.21
C SER A 127 7.92 -20.47 0.21
N SER A 128 8.20 -19.16 0.11
CA SER A 128 7.15 -18.14 -0.03
C SER A 128 6.31 -18.36 -1.29
N LYS A 129 6.95 -18.62 -2.43
CA LYS A 129 6.24 -18.90 -3.70
C LYS A 129 5.33 -20.11 -3.57
N ARG A 130 5.84 -21.21 -3.00
CA ARG A 130 5.07 -22.44 -2.76
C ARG A 130 3.89 -22.20 -1.83
N TYR A 131 4.09 -21.46 -0.76
CA TYR A 131 3.04 -21.15 0.21
C TYR A 131 1.95 -20.29 -0.42
N LEU A 132 2.32 -19.15 -1.01
CA LEU A 132 1.39 -18.24 -1.68
C LEU A 132 0.62 -18.92 -2.81
N TRP A 133 1.26 -19.81 -3.56
CA TRP A 133 0.62 -20.58 -4.61
C TRP A 133 -0.40 -21.58 -4.05
N ASN A 134 -0.03 -22.36 -3.02
CA ASN A 134 -0.94 -23.31 -2.38
C ASN A 134 -2.16 -22.58 -1.82
N LEU A 135 -1.94 -21.47 -1.12
CA LEU A 135 -3.03 -20.67 -0.56
C LEU A 135 -3.94 -20.09 -1.66
N TYR A 136 -3.37 -19.56 -2.75
CA TYR A 136 -4.15 -19.03 -3.86
C TYR A 136 -5.10 -20.07 -4.47
N HIS A 137 -4.58 -21.25 -4.79
CA HIS A 137 -5.39 -22.30 -5.40
C HIS A 137 -6.35 -22.95 -4.41
N PHE A 138 -5.98 -23.05 -3.14
CA PHE A 138 -6.89 -23.46 -2.08
C PHE A 138 -8.07 -22.49 -1.93
N SER A 139 -7.82 -21.17 -1.88
CA SER A 139 -8.88 -20.15 -1.85
C SER A 139 -9.79 -20.24 -3.08
N LYS A 140 -9.20 -20.38 -4.27
CA LYS A 140 -9.96 -20.55 -5.52
C LYS A 140 -10.87 -21.77 -5.48
N LYS A 141 -10.38 -22.92 -4.98
CA LYS A 141 -11.18 -24.14 -4.82
C LYS A 141 -12.35 -23.95 -3.85
N ASN A 142 -12.13 -23.15 -2.79
CA ASN A 142 -13.15 -22.82 -1.79
C ASN A 142 -14.01 -21.60 -2.17
N MET A 143 -13.93 -21.10 -3.42
CA MET A 143 -14.70 -19.95 -3.91
C MET A 143 -14.48 -18.66 -3.10
N THR A 144 -13.28 -18.46 -2.56
CA THR A 144 -12.90 -17.26 -1.80
C THR A 144 -11.71 -16.54 -2.44
N THR A 145 -11.55 -15.27 -2.09
CA THR A 145 -10.36 -14.50 -2.46
C THR A 145 -9.18 -14.90 -1.57
N CYS A 146 -8.00 -15.05 -2.16
CA CYS A 146 -6.77 -15.31 -1.41
C CYS A 146 -6.41 -14.11 -0.53
N SER A 147 -6.08 -14.36 0.75
CA SER A 147 -5.69 -13.31 1.71
C SER A 147 -4.45 -12.51 1.30
N PHE A 148 -3.60 -13.07 0.43
CA PHE A 148 -2.34 -12.45 -0.01
C PHE A 148 -2.37 -12.07 -1.51
N GLN A 149 -3.55 -11.67 -1.99
CA GLN A 149 -3.79 -11.39 -3.41
C GLN A 149 -2.86 -10.29 -3.96
N TYR A 150 -2.65 -9.21 -3.22
CA TYR A 150 -1.85 -8.07 -3.69
C TYR A 150 -0.35 -8.36 -3.68
N LEU A 151 0.12 -9.16 -2.73
CA LEU A 151 1.49 -9.67 -2.72
C LEU A 151 1.74 -10.63 -3.91
N ILE A 152 0.76 -11.48 -4.23
CA ILE A 152 0.84 -12.35 -5.42
C ILE A 152 0.87 -11.51 -6.69
N ASP A 153 -0.01 -10.51 -6.80
CA ASP A 153 -0.07 -9.62 -7.95
C ASP A 153 1.22 -8.84 -8.12
N TYR A 154 1.81 -8.36 -7.02
CA TYR A 154 3.14 -7.76 -7.03
C TYR A 154 4.18 -8.73 -7.63
N GLY A 155 4.26 -9.97 -7.13
CA GLY A 155 5.20 -10.97 -7.61
C GLY A 155 5.08 -11.25 -9.11
N ILE A 156 3.85 -11.32 -9.63
CA ILE A 156 3.57 -11.53 -11.06
C ILE A 156 3.93 -10.29 -11.89
N ASN A 157 3.46 -9.10 -11.47
CA ASN A 157 3.65 -7.85 -12.21
C ASN A 157 5.13 -7.48 -12.35
N TYR A 158 5.94 -7.78 -11.35
CA TYR A 158 7.40 -7.56 -11.37
C TYR A 158 8.18 -8.76 -11.93
N ARG A 159 7.51 -9.76 -12.50
CA ARG A 159 8.10 -10.96 -13.13
C ARG A 159 8.99 -11.77 -12.19
N ILE A 160 8.72 -11.74 -10.89
CA ILE A 160 9.40 -12.54 -9.86
C ILE A 160 8.72 -13.92 -9.76
N PHE A 161 7.40 -13.94 -9.95
CA PHE A 161 6.60 -15.15 -10.08
C PHE A 161 6.39 -15.47 -11.57
N PRO A 162 6.25 -16.76 -11.93
CA PRO A 162 5.84 -17.16 -13.27
C PRO A 162 4.50 -16.54 -13.69
N ASN A 163 4.35 -16.20 -14.97
CA ASN A 163 3.13 -15.57 -15.49
C ASN A 163 1.88 -16.48 -15.37
N ASP A 164 2.10 -17.79 -15.31
CA ASP A 164 1.07 -18.81 -15.16
C ASP A 164 0.80 -19.19 -13.69
N PHE A 165 1.38 -18.49 -12.71
CA PHE A 165 1.26 -18.79 -11.27
C PHE A 165 -0.19 -19.06 -10.81
N LYS A 166 -1.14 -18.27 -11.29
CA LYS A 166 -2.57 -18.39 -10.95
C LYS A 166 -3.33 -19.46 -11.75
N LYS A 167 -2.77 -19.94 -12.86
CA LYS A 167 -3.43 -20.85 -13.81
C LYS A 167 -2.88 -22.27 -13.70
N ASN A 168 -1.59 -22.40 -13.45
CA ASN A 168 -0.89 -23.66 -13.39
C ASN A 168 -1.10 -24.32 -12.01
N GLU A 169 -1.89 -25.38 -11.99
CA GLU A 169 -2.23 -26.17 -10.79
C GLU A 169 -1.19 -27.27 -10.45
N SER A 170 -0.09 -27.34 -11.20
CA SER A 170 1.03 -28.26 -10.95
C SER A 170 2.38 -27.56 -10.78
N LEU A 171 2.40 -26.22 -10.67
CA LEU A 171 3.63 -25.44 -10.56
C LEU A 171 4.44 -25.79 -9.29
N TYR A 172 3.77 -26.13 -8.20
CA TYR A 172 4.39 -26.55 -6.95
C TYR A 172 3.67 -27.75 -6.34
N SER A 173 4.35 -28.42 -5.39
CA SER A 173 3.75 -29.50 -4.60
C SER A 173 2.59 -28.99 -3.75
N LYS A 174 1.51 -29.76 -3.78
CA LYS A 174 0.28 -29.56 -3.03
C LYS A 174 0.47 -29.95 -1.56
N THR A 175 0.31 -28.99 -0.64
CA THR A 175 0.62 -29.16 0.80
C THR A 175 -0.53 -28.82 1.75
N LEU A 176 -1.52 -28.05 1.30
CA LEU A 176 -2.81 -27.90 2.01
C LEU A 176 -3.70 -29.13 1.74
N ASN A 177 -4.70 -29.40 2.56
CA ASN A 177 -5.67 -30.48 2.29
C ASN A 177 -6.51 -30.10 1.06
N TRP A 178 -6.16 -30.65 -0.10
CA TRP A 178 -6.90 -30.49 -1.35
C TRP A 178 -8.15 -31.35 -1.31
#